data_AF-A0A9N9GKL8-F1
#
_entry.id   AF-A0A9N9GKL8-F1
#
_cell.length_a   1.000
_cell.length_b   1.000
_cell.length_c   1.000
_cell.angle_alpha   90.00
_cell.angle_beta   90.00
_cell.angle_gamma   90.00
#
_symmetry.space_group_name_H-M   'P 1'
#
loop_
_entity.id
_entity.type
_entity.pdbx_description
1 polymer ?
#
loop_
_entity_poly.entity_id
_entity_poly.type
_entity_poly.pdbx_seq_one_letter_code
_entity_poly.pdbx_strand_id
1 'polypeptide(L)'
;MKIILSDSILIEKAKLLVTGLGIPENTLLFSSGWLYGFKKCNKIQQIKLQSEAALANKVFIEETFPLLQNKYADYSSERIYNIDET
;
A
#
# COMPACT_ATOMS: atom_id res chain seq x y z
N MET A 1 23.63 -2.63 -0.41
CA MET A 1 22.48 -2.17 -1.23
C MET A 1 21.25 -2.95 -0.80
N LYS A 2 20.19 -2.29 -0.34
CA LYS A 2 18.94 -2.94 0.11
C LYS A 2 17.92 -2.82 -1.01
N ILE A 3 17.50 -3.94 -1.58
CA ILE A 3 16.52 -3.96 -2.67
C ILE A 3 15.14 -4.11 -2.04
N ILE A 4 14.24 -3.17 -2.32
CA ILE A 4 12.85 -3.24 -1.91
C ILE A 4 12.06 -3.83 -3.07
N LEU A 5 11.39 -4.94 -2.84
CA LEU A 5 10.55 -5.61 -3.83
C LEU A 5 9.12 -5.62 -3.33
N SER A 6 8.18 -5.28 -4.22
CA SER A 6 6.76 -5.48 -3.97
C SER A 6 6.38 -6.94 -4.19
N ASP A 7 5.25 -7.32 -3.59
CA ASP A 7 4.64 -8.64 -3.75
C ASP A 7 4.28 -8.92 -5.21
N SER A 8 3.82 -7.89 -5.94
CA SER A 8 3.52 -7.99 -7.37
C SER A 8 4.75 -8.33 -8.22
N ILE A 9 5.90 -7.71 -7.93
CA ILE A 9 7.15 -8.00 -8.67
C ILE A 9 7.59 -9.44 -8.42
N LEU A 10 7.47 -9.94 -7.18
CA LEU A 10 7.79 -11.33 -6.86
C LEU A 10 6.91 -12.31 -7.64
N ILE A 11 5.61 -12.03 -7.74
CA ILE A 11 4.67 -12.88 -8.49
C ILE A 11 5.01 -12.87 -9.99
N GLU A 12 5.27 -11.70 -10.59
CA GLU A 12 5.61 -11.62 -12.02
C GLU A 12 6.92 -12.35 -12.35
N LYS A 13 7.94 -12.24 -11.49
CA LYS A 13 9.18 -13.01 -11.66
C LYS A 13 8.96 -14.51 -11.54
N ALA A 14 8.07 -14.94 -10.65
CA ALA A 14 7.73 -16.35 -10.50
C ALA A 14 6.96 -16.90 -11.71
N LYS A 15 6.04 -16.13 -12.30
CA LYS A 15 5.37 -16.49 -13.56
C LYS A 15 6.38 -16.71 -14.69
N LEU A 16 7.33 -15.80 -14.87
CA LEU A 16 8.38 -15.94 -15.88
C LEU A 16 9.21 -17.22 -15.70
N LEU A 17 9.52 -17.59 -14.45
CA LEU A 17 10.21 -18.84 -14.14
C LEU A 17 9.37 -20.07 -14.49
N VAL A 18 8.08 -20.06 -14.14
CA VAL A 18 7.13 -21.14 -14.47
C VAL A 18 7.05 -21.36 -15.97
N THR A 19 6.93 -20.27 -16.75
CA THR A 19 6.97 -20.32 -18.22
C THR A 19 8.30 -20.86 -18.74
N GLY A 20 9.42 -20.39 -18.20
CA GLY A 20 10.76 -20.87 -18.57
C GLY A 20 11.01 -22.35 -18.26
N LEU A 21 10.32 -22.89 -17.26
CA LEU A 21 10.35 -24.32 -16.90
C LEU A 21 9.36 -25.17 -17.71
N GLY A 22 8.59 -24.57 -18.63
CA GLY A 22 7.60 -25.28 -19.44
C GLY A 22 6.38 -25.76 -18.66
N ILE A 23 6.13 -25.20 -17.47
CA ILE A 23 4.96 -25.54 -16.66
C ILE A 23 3.74 -24.83 -17.26
N PRO A 24 2.62 -25.54 -17.51
CA PRO A 24 1.43 -24.94 -18.10
C PRO A 24 0.87 -23.79 -17.25
N GLU A 25 0.43 -22.74 -17.92
CA GLU A 25 -0.25 -21.61 -17.30
C GLU A 25 -1.47 -22.11 -16.50
N ASN A 26 -1.67 -21.58 -15.29
CA ASN A 26 -2.68 -22.02 -14.31
C ASN A 26 -2.39 -23.31 -13.53
N THR A 27 -1.23 -23.95 -13.72
CA THR A 27 -0.82 -25.09 -12.86
C THR A 27 -0.46 -24.62 -11.44
N LEU A 28 0.14 -23.44 -11.33
CA LEU A 28 0.52 -22.81 -10.07
C LEU A 28 -0.40 -21.63 -9.77
N LEU A 29 -1.05 -21.66 -8.61
CA LEU A 29 -1.82 -20.53 -8.10
C LEU A 29 -0.91 -19.62 -7.27
N PHE A 30 -0.73 -18.39 -7.72
CA PHE A 30 0.05 -17.36 -7.03
C PHE A 30 -0.78 -16.68 -5.93
N SER A 31 -1.30 -17.48 -5.00
CA SER A 31 -2.10 -17.00 -3.86
C SER A 31 -1.22 -16.31 -2.80
N SER A 32 -1.87 -15.62 -1.87
CA SER A 32 -1.19 -15.05 -0.69
C SER A 32 -0.47 -16.11 0.14
N GLY A 33 -1.04 -17.32 0.26
CA GLY A 33 -0.42 -18.45 0.95
C GLY A 33 0.84 -18.95 0.25
N TRP A 34 0.80 -19.08 -1.08
CA TRP A 34 1.98 -19.42 -1.89
C TRP A 34 3.09 -18.39 -1.69
N LEU A 35 2.75 -17.10 -1.78
CA LEU A 35 3.72 -16.01 -1.64
C LEU A 35 4.35 -15.98 -0.24
N TYR A 36 3.56 -16.24 0.81
CA TYR A 36 4.08 -16.37 2.17
C TYR A 36 5.09 -17.52 2.29
N GLY A 37 4.75 -18.70 1.76
CA GLY A 37 5.65 -19.85 1.73
C GLY A 37 6.93 -19.56 0.96
N PHE A 38 6.82 -18.96 -0.23
CA PHE A 38 7.95 -18.58 -1.06
C PHE A 38 8.90 -17.63 -0.33
N LYS A 39 8.38 -16.58 0.30
CA LYS A 39 9.19 -15.64 1.10
C LYS A 39 9.90 -16.34 2.26
N LYS A 40 9.18 -17.22 2.97
CA LYS A 40 9.72 -17.98 4.11
C LYS A 40 10.85 -18.91 3.67
N CYS A 41 10.67 -19.69 2.60
CA CYS A 41 11.68 -20.60 2.07
C CYS A 41 12.95 -19.87 1.59
N ASN A 42 12.79 -18.67 1.03
CA ASN A 42 13.89 -17.87 0.49
C ASN A 42 14.45 -16.83 1.49
N LYS A 43 14.01 -16.86 2.75
CA LYS A 43 14.42 -15.91 3.81
C LYS A 43 14.22 -14.43 3.40
N ILE A 44 13.20 -14.15 2.58
CA ILE A 44 12.83 -12.79 2.18
C ILE A 44 12.05 -12.17 3.34
N GLN A 45 12.63 -11.15 3.96
CA GLN A 45 11.99 -10.42 5.05
C GLN A 45 11.01 -9.38 4.49
N GLN A 46 9.76 -9.44 4.97
CA GLN A 46 8.79 -8.40 4.67
C GLN A 46 9.06 -7.19 5.58
N ILE A 47 9.27 -6.03 4.96
CA ILE A 47 9.49 -4.79 5.68
C ILE A 47 8.25 -3.94 5.45
N LYS A 48 7.53 -3.65 6.54
CA LYS A 48 6.47 -2.65 6.49
C LYS A 48 7.14 -1.29 6.43
N LEU A 49 7.11 -0.67 5.25
CA LEU A 49 7.50 0.74 5.14
C LEU A 49 6.51 1.53 6.01
N GLN A 50 7.01 2.25 7.01
CA GLN A 50 6.19 3.24 7.70
C GLN A 50 5.81 4.27 6.64
N SER A 51 4.50 4.40 6.37
CA SER A 51 4.00 5.50 5.56
C SER A 51 4.24 6.81 6.30
N GLU A 52 4.35 7.93 5.58
CA GLU A 52 4.44 9.26 6.20
C GLU A 52 3.27 9.52 7.17
N ALA A 53 2.09 8.98 6.89
CA ALA A 53 0.94 9.01 7.78
C ALA A 53 1.19 8.32 9.15
N ALA A 54 2.08 7.33 9.23
CA ALA A 54 2.47 6.69 10.49
C ALA A 54 3.46 7.52 11.31
N LEU A 55 4.12 8.51 10.69
CA LEU A 55 4.96 9.52 11.36
C LEU A 55 4.16 10.78 11.71
N ALA A 56 2.88 10.85 11.32
CA ALA A 56 2.05 11.99 11.61
C ALA A 56 1.97 12.20 13.13
N ASN A 57 2.35 13.40 13.56
CA ASN A 57 2.37 13.74 14.97
C ASN A 57 0.93 13.73 15.49
N LYS A 58 0.60 12.68 16.24
CA LYS A 58 -0.75 12.46 16.78
C LYS A 58 -1.21 13.64 17.64
N VAL A 59 -0.30 14.25 18.39
CA VAL A 59 -0.57 15.46 19.19
C VAL A 59 -0.91 16.64 18.29
N PHE A 60 -0.14 16.84 17.22
CA PHE A 60 -0.44 17.89 16.24
C PHE A 60 -1.80 17.68 15.58
N ILE A 61 -2.18 16.44 15.24
CA ILE A 61 -3.50 16.12 14.68
C ILE A 61 -4.61 16.41 15.71
N GLU A 62 -4.44 15.98 16.96
CA GLU A 62 -5.43 16.21 18.02
C GLU A 62 -5.62 17.70 18.35
N GLU A 63 -4.57 18.52 18.21
CA GLU A 63 -4.63 19.98 18.40
C GLU A 63 -5.19 20.74 17.18
N THR A 64 -4.84 20.32 15.96
CA THR A 64 -5.23 21.04 14.73
C THR A 64 -6.63 20.66 14.24
N PHE A 65 -7.13 19.47 14.55
CA PHE A 65 -8.45 19.02 14.09
C PHE A 65 -9.60 19.87 14.66
N PRO A 66 -9.65 20.20 15.96
CA PRO A 66 -10.66 21.10 16.51
C PRO A 66 -10.58 22.53 15.94
N LEU A 67 -9.37 23.03 15.68
CA LEU A 67 -9.17 24.34 15.06
C LEU A 67 -9.74 24.39 13.63
N LEU A 68 -9.54 23.32 12.86
CA LEU A 68 -10.14 23.17 11.54
C LEU A 68 -11.67 23.08 11.62
N GLN A 69 -12.23 22.29 12.54
CA GLN A 69 -13.68 22.18 12.72
C GLN A 69 -14.33 23.51 13.08
N ASN A 70 -13.74 24.26 14.02
CA ASN A 70 -14.22 25.59 14.38
C ASN A 70 -14.17 26.54 13.19
N LYS A 71 -13.08 26.49 12.41
CA LYS A 71 -12.95 27.30 11.21
C LYS A 71 -14.02 26.94 10.18
N TYR A 72 -14.31 25.65 9.99
CA TYR A 72 -15.36 25.17 9.08
C TYR A 72 -16.78 25.55 9.53
N ALA A 73 -17.04 25.59 10.84
CA ALA A 73 -18.35 25.99 11.37
C ALA A 73 -18.73 27.43 10.97
N ASP A 74 -17.73 28.29 10.72
CA ASP A 74 -17.94 29.67 10.26
C ASP A 74 -18.18 29.78 8.75
N TYR A 75 -17.97 28.72 7.96
CA TYR A 75 -18.22 28.73 6.52
C TYR A 75 -19.63 28.25 6.18
N SER A 76 -20.40 29.09 5.49
CA SER A 76 -21.64 28.67 4.82
C SER A 76 -21.35 27.62 3.75
N SER A 77 -22.21 26.62 3.63
CA SER A 77 -22.15 25.57 2.60
C SER A 77 -22.13 26.13 1.18
N GLU A 78 -22.65 27.34 0.97
CA GLU A 78 -22.63 28.07 -0.31
C GLU A 78 -21.22 28.52 -0.74
N ARG A 79 -20.22 28.46 0.15
CA ARG A 79 -18.82 28.84 -0.14
C ARG A 79 -17.88 27.64 -0.30
N ILE A 80 -18.41 26.42 -0.22
CA ILE A 80 -17.63 25.20 -0.39
C ILE A 80 -17.56 24.90 -1.89
N TYR A 81 -16.42 25.23 -2.49
CA TYR A 81 -16.17 24.95 -3.90
C TYR A 81 -16.05 23.43 -4.10
N ASN A 82 -16.93 22.87 -4.93
CA ASN A 82 -16.89 21.47 -5.28
C ASN A 82 -15.92 21.29 -6.46
N ILE A 83 -14.79 20.62 -6.22
CA ILE A 83 -13.72 20.52 -7.24
C ILE A 83 -14.11 19.70 -8.47
N ASP A 84 -15.17 18.89 -8.34
CA ASP A 84 -15.68 18.01 -9.38
C ASP A 84 -16.77 18.68 -10.25
N GLU A 85 -17.15 19.93 -9.99
CA GLU A 85 -18.02 20.70 -10.89
C GLU A 85 -17.18 21.29 -12.04
N THR A 86 -17.00 20.50 -13.11
CA THR A 86 -16.61 20.98 -14.45
C THR A 86 -17.37 20.25 -15.53
#